data_AF-A0A258S986-F1
#
_entry.id   AF-A0A258S986-F1
#
_cell.length_a   1.000
_cell.length_b   1.000
_cell.length_c   1.000
_cell.angle_alpha   90.00
_cell.angle_beta   90.00
_cell.angle_gamma   90.00
#
_symmetry.space_group_name_H-M   'P 1'
#
loop_
_entity.id
_entity.type
_entity.pdbx_description
1 polymer ?
#
loop_
_entity_poly.entity_id
_entity_poly.type
_entity_poly.pdbx_seq_one_letter_code
_entity_poly.pdbx_strand_id
1 'polypeptide(L)'
;MFETTILGACPAEEDTAQLGRTPDFDRLNRLEVDCYQAALTARYGPPPAGASFIRHGSNHDFGRYTELALRFVPENEAEAAYAAFVDEGLGRWFHGGFTPPVEYPDSASPTIRHADLAAAIRSAISIMRPPFPEGERMITNLRANYPDAVPA
;
A
#
# COMPACT_ATOMS: atom_id res chain seq x y z
N MET A 1 -25.65 -0.29 1.68
CA MET A 1 -25.01 -1.64 1.63
C MET A 1 -23.50 -1.44 1.62
N PHE A 2 -22.64 -2.44 1.83
CA PHE A 2 -21.20 -2.21 1.60
C PHE A 2 -20.82 -2.57 0.16
N GLU A 3 -19.99 -1.74 -0.44
CA GLU A 3 -19.29 -2.02 -1.70
C GLU A 3 -17.80 -2.20 -1.47
N THR A 4 -17.11 -2.71 -2.49
CA THR A 4 -15.66 -2.93 -2.44
C THR A 4 -15.04 -2.60 -3.78
N THR A 5 -14.03 -1.74 -3.76
CA THR A 5 -13.19 -1.41 -4.91
C THR A 5 -11.81 -2.03 -4.72
N ILE A 6 -11.33 -2.80 -5.69
CA ILE A 6 -9.98 -3.40 -5.67
C ILE A 6 -8.97 -2.37 -6.16
N LEU A 7 -7.92 -2.14 -5.38
CA LEU A 7 -6.86 -1.16 -5.68
C LEU A 7 -5.57 -1.83 -6.19
N GLY A 8 -5.49 -3.16 -6.11
CA GLY A 8 -4.32 -3.96 -6.52
C GLY A 8 -3.38 -4.31 -5.36
N ALA A 9 -2.33 -5.08 -5.65
CA ALA A 9 -1.33 -5.52 -4.66
C ALA A 9 -0.19 -4.51 -4.45
N CYS A 10 0.05 -3.63 -5.42
CA CYS A 10 1.09 -2.61 -5.46
C CYS A 10 0.66 -1.46 -6.41
N PRO A 11 1.47 -0.40 -6.57
CA PRO A 11 1.26 0.61 -7.60
C PRO A 11 1.22 0.01 -9.02
N ALA A 12 0.40 0.57 -9.90
CA ALA A 12 0.04 -0.02 -11.19
C ALA A 12 1.19 -0.16 -12.21
N GLU A 13 2.25 0.64 -12.09
CA GLU A 13 3.41 0.64 -12.99
C GLU A 13 4.65 -0.05 -12.38
N GLU A 14 4.49 -0.83 -11.30
CA GLU A 14 5.58 -1.45 -10.56
C GLU A 14 5.46 -2.98 -10.59
N ASP A 15 6.60 -3.66 -10.50
CA ASP A 15 6.63 -5.12 -10.36
C ASP A 15 6.10 -5.54 -8.97
N THR A 16 5.50 -6.73 -8.92
CA THR A 16 4.93 -7.32 -7.70
C THR A 16 5.22 -8.81 -7.61
N ALA A 17 5.05 -9.39 -6.42
CA ALA A 17 5.11 -10.82 -6.22
C ALA A 17 4.18 -11.55 -7.19
N GLN A 18 4.70 -12.55 -7.90
CA GLN A 18 3.94 -13.35 -8.86
C GLN A 18 3.73 -14.77 -8.34
N LEU A 19 2.47 -15.19 -8.28
CA LEU A 19 2.09 -16.51 -7.79
C LEU A 19 2.72 -17.61 -8.67
N GLY A 20 3.35 -18.60 -8.04
CA GLY A 20 4.04 -19.69 -8.74
C GLY A 20 5.42 -19.31 -9.34
N ARG A 21 5.86 -18.05 -9.20
CA ARG A 21 7.19 -17.59 -9.65
C ARG A 21 8.04 -17.10 -8.48
N THR A 22 7.46 -16.27 -7.63
CA THR A 22 8.14 -15.67 -6.49
C THR A 22 8.28 -16.70 -5.35
N PRO A 23 9.49 -17.05 -4.91
CA PRO A 23 9.68 -17.81 -3.68
C PRO A 23 9.12 -17.03 -2.50
N ASP A 24 8.51 -17.72 -1.52
CA ASP A 24 7.92 -17.08 -0.34
C ASP A 24 6.84 -16.04 -0.67
N PHE A 25 6.09 -16.31 -1.74
CA PHE A 25 5.07 -15.43 -2.31
C PHE A 25 4.08 -14.88 -1.28
N ASP A 26 3.49 -15.72 -0.42
CA ASP A 26 2.45 -15.28 0.53
C ASP A 26 2.98 -14.20 1.48
N ARG A 27 4.23 -14.33 1.95
CA ARG A 27 4.84 -13.31 2.81
C ARG A 27 5.14 -12.02 2.04
N LEU A 28 5.73 -12.15 0.84
CA LEU A 28 6.12 -10.97 0.03
C LEU A 28 4.91 -10.19 -0.49
N ASN A 29 3.88 -10.88 -0.97
CA ASN A 29 2.63 -10.26 -1.41
C ASN A 29 1.91 -9.53 -0.27
N ARG A 30 1.88 -10.10 0.95
CA ARG A 30 1.32 -9.40 2.12
C ARG A 30 2.12 -8.15 2.49
N LEU A 31 3.45 -8.24 2.49
CA LEU A 31 4.31 -7.09 2.75
C LEU A 31 4.06 -5.97 1.73
N GLU A 32 3.92 -6.30 0.45
CA GLU A 32 3.61 -5.33 -0.61
C GLU A 32 2.26 -4.67 -0.39
N VAL A 33 1.21 -5.44 -0.12
CA VAL A 33 -0.13 -4.92 0.16
C VAL A 33 -0.13 -3.99 1.39
N ASP A 34 0.58 -4.37 2.45
CA ASP A 34 0.70 -3.56 3.66
C ASP A 34 1.48 -2.26 3.40
N CYS A 35 2.58 -2.32 2.65
CA CYS A 35 3.32 -1.14 2.22
C CYS A 35 2.49 -0.25 1.32
N TYR A 36 1.69 -0.83 0.41
CA TYR A 36 0.86 -0.09 -0.51
C TYR A 36 -0.26 0.65 0.22
N GLN A 37 -0.89 0.03 1.22
CA GLN A 37 -1.83 0.70 2.11
C GLN A 37 -1.19 1.91 2.81
N ALA A 38 0.04 1.76 3.32
CA ALA A 38 0.75 2.87 3.95
C ALA A 38 1.10 3.98 2.96
N ALA A 39 1.49 3.65 1.73
CA ALA A 39 1.76 4.61 0.66
C ALA A 39 0.50 5.40 0.26
N LEU A 40 -0.65 4.73 0.11
CA LEU A 40 -1.94 5.39 -0.12
C LEU A 40 -2.33 6.28 1.06
N THR A 41 -2.14 5.80 2.29
CA THR A 41 -2.40 6.60 3.51
C THR A 41 -1.51 7.84 3.56
N ALA A 42 -0.24 7.73 3.19
CA ALA A 42 0.67 8.86 3.11
C ALA A 42 0.14 9.89 2.10
N ARG A 43 -0.15 9.47 0.87
CA ARG A 43 -0.54 10.33 -0.25
C ARG A 43 -1.94 10.96 -0.09
N TYR A 44 -2.93 10.15 0.26
CA TYR A 44 -4.35 10.51 0.23
C TYR A 44 -4.95 10.74 1.62
N GLY A 45 -4.22 10.41 2.70
CA GLY A 45 -4.77 10.37 4.06
C GLY A 45 -5.52 9.05 4.33
N PRO A 46 -5.93 8.79 5.58
CA PRO A 46 -6.68 7.59 5.92
C PRO A 46 -8.11 7.65 5.35
N PRO A 47 -8.76 6.49 5.16
CA PRO A 47 -10.19 6.46 4.85
C PRO A 47 -11.01 7.19 5.92
N PRO A 48 -12.13 7.85 5.56
CA PRO A 48 -13.04 8.44 6.53
C PRO A 48 -13.69 7.36 7.41
N ALA A 49 -14.23 7.77 8.56
CA ALA A 49 -14.94 6.86 9.45
C ALA A 49 -16.08 6.14 8.70
N GLY A 50 -16.13 4.80 8.82
CA GLY A 50 -17.07 3.94 8.09
C GLY A 50 -16.43 3.21 6.91
N ALA A 51 -15.46 3.84 6.24
CA ALA A 51 -14.65 3.21 5.20
C ALA A 51 -13.38 2.57 5.78
N SER A 52 -12.89 1.52 5.14
CA SER A 52 -11.68 0.83 5.59
C SER A 52 -10.97 0.11 4.46
N PHE A 53 -9.64 0.19 4.45
CA PHE A 53 -8.83 -0.72 3.65
C PHE A 53 -8.97 -2.16 4.17
N ILE A 54 -9.17 -3.11 3.27
CA ILE A 54 -9.31 -4.53 3.55
C ILE A 54 -8.40 -5.33 2.61
N ARG A 55 -8.09 -6.57 3.02
CA ARG A 55 -7.32 -7.51 2.21
C ARG A 55 -8.31 -8.36 1.42
N HIS A 56 -8.34 -8.20 0.11
CA HIS A 56 -9.14 -9.02 -0.78
C HIS A 56 -8.31 -10.24 -1.21
N GLY A 57 -8.76 -11.44 -0.85
CA GLY A 57 -8.01 -12.67 -1.14
C GLY A 57 -8.68 -13.48 -2.25
N SER A 58 -7.92 -13.84 -3.28
CA SER A 58 -8.30 -14.82 -4.28
C SER A 58 -7.54 -16.13 -4.06
N ASN A 59 -8.28 -17.23 -3.87
CA ASN A 59 -7.69 -18.55 -3.72
C ASN A 59 -7.44 -19.17 -5.10
N HIS A 60 -6.20 -19.56 -5.35
CA HIS A 60 -5.78 -20.25 -6.56
C HIS A 60 -5.11 -21.59 -6.21
N ASP A 61 -4.97 -22.47 -7.20
CA ASP A 61 -4.35 -23.79 -7.03
C ASP A 61 -2.90 -23.72 -6.51
N PHE A 62 -2.23 -22.59 -6.74
CA PHE A 62 -0.83 -22.34 -6.35
C PHE A 62 -0.67 -21.55 -5.05
N GLY A 63 -1.77 -21.15 -4.42
CA GLY A 63 -1.77 -20.34 -3.19
C GLY A 63 -2.82 -19.23 -3.20
N ARG A 64 -2.82 -18.40 -2.16
CA ARG A 64 -3.74 -17.26 -2.03
C ARG A 64 -3.05 -15.98 -2.46
N TYR A 65 -3.56 -15.34 -3.51
CA TYR A 65 -3.15 -13.99 -3.89
C TYR A 65 -3.98 -12.98 -3.09
N THR A 66 -3.32 -11.95 -2.57
CA THR A 66 -3.95 -10.89 -1.78
C THR A 66 -3.75 -9.55 -2.47
N GLU A 67 -4.83 -8.79 -2.56
CA GLU A 67 -4.86 -7.42 -3.06
C GLU A 67 -5.39 -6.49 -1.98
N LEU A 68 -5.04 -5.21 -2.09
CA LEU A 68 -5.66 -4.16 -1.31
C LEU A 68 -7.00 -3.79 -1.92
N ALA A 69 -8.00 -3.59 -1.08
CA ALA A 69 -9.28 -3.08 -1.50
C ALA A 69 -9.81 -2.06 -0.49
N LEU A 70 -10.70 -1.17 -0.93
CA LEU A 70 -11.44 -0.27 -0.05
C LEU A 70 -12.86 -0.78 0.10
N ARG A 71 -13.31 -0.98 1.34
CA ARG A 71 -14.72 -1.22 1.67
C ARG A 71 -15.37 0.07 2.14
N PHE A 72 -16.53 0.41 1.59
CA PHE A 72 -17.25 1.64 1.88
C PHE A 72 -18.77 1.48 1.68
N VAL A 73 -19.55 2.43 2.19
CA VAL A 73 -20.99 2.56 1.94
C VAL A 73 -21.21 3.58 0.83
N PRO A 74 -21.68 3.18 -0.37
CA PRO A 74 -21.83 4.08 -1.53
C PRO A 74 -22.87 5.18 -1.27
N GLU A 75 -23.82 4.94 -0.37
CA GLU A 75 -24.82 5.95 0.02
C GLU A 75 -24.26 7.02 0.99
N ASN A 76 -23.06 6.82 1.54
CA ASN A 76 -22.36 7.83 2.34
C ASN A 76 -21.45 8.68 1.43
N GLU A 77 -21.78 9.97 1.29
CA GLU A 77 -21.08 10.90 0.41
C GLU A 77 -19.57 10.98 0.68
N ALA A 78 -19.15 11.02 1.94
CA ALA A 78 -17.73 11.11 2.29
C ALA A 78 -16.96 9.83 1.95
N GLU A 79 -17.57 8.67 2.17
CA GLU A 79 -16.96 7.38 1.86
C GLU A 79 -16.89 7.14 0.36
N ALA A 80 -17.97 7.43 -0.38
CA ALA A 80 -18.01 7.32 -1.84
C ALA A 80 -17.04 8.30 -2.53
N ALA A 81 -16.94 9.53 -2.03
CA ALA A 81 -15.97 10.51 -2.53
C ALA A 81 -14.53 10.05 -2.29
N TYR A 82 -14.23 9.49 -1.12
CA TYR A 82 -12.92 8.92 -0.85
C TYR A 82 -12.62 7.72 -1.76
N ALA A 83 -13.60 6.84 -1.97
CA ALA A 83 -13.46 5.70 -2.88
C ALA A 83 -13.10 6.15 -4.31
N ALA A 84 -13.83 7.12 -4.86
CA ALA A 84 -13.52 7.69 -6.17
C ALA A 84 -12.15 8.40 -6.21
N PHE A 85 -11.74 9.03 -5.10
CA PHE A 85 -10.47 9.73 -5.01
C PHE A 85 -9.25 8.80 -5.02
N VAL A 86 -9.39 7.59 -4.45
CA VAL A 86 -8.30 6.61 -4.36
C VAL A 86 -8.38 5.50 -5.42
N ASP A 87 -9.43 5.46 -6.23
CA ASP A 87 -9.75 4.39 -7.19
C ASP A 87 -8.59 4.07 -8.15
N GLU A 88 -7.95 5.10 -8.69
CA GLU A 88 -6.78 4.94 -9.59
C GLU A 88 -5.53 4.42 -8.86
N GLY A 89 -5.51 4.51 -7.53
CA GLY A 89 -4.36 4.12 -6.73
C GLY A 89 -3.12 4.98 -7.02
N LEU A 90 -1.93 4.39 -6.83
CA LEU A 90 -0.67 5.01 -7.24
C LEU A 90 -0.17 4.38 -8.54
N GLY A 91 0.40 5.19 -9.44
CA GLY A 91 1.20 4.65 -10.55
C GLY A 91 2.51 4.01 -10.05
N ARG A 92 3.24 4.68 -9.14
CA ARG A 92 4.57 4.27 -8.66
C ARG A 92 4.75 4.48 -7.16
N TRP A 93 5.66 3.74 -6.54
CA TRP A 93 5.92 3.82 -5.09
C TRP A 93 6.31 5.23 -4.63
N PHE A 94 7.10 5.94 -5.43
CA PHE A 94 7.59 7.26 -5.06
C PHE A 94 6.48 8.31 -4.98
N HIS A 95 5.32 8.12 -5.62
CA HIS A 95 4.17 9.02 -5.44
C HIS A 95 3.65 9.02 -3.99
N GLY A 96 3.88 7.94 -3.24
CA GLY A 96 3.63 7.84 -1.80
C GLY A 96 4.86 8.14 -0.93
N GLY A 97 6.00 8.49 -1.53
CA GLY A 97 7.29 8.64 -0.82
C GLY A 97 7.96 7.31 -0.47
N PHE A 98 7.49 6.18 -1.02
CA PHE A 98 8.04 4.85 -0.77
C PHE A 98 9.00 4.42 -1.88
N THR A 99 9.86 3.46 -1.56
CA THR A 99 10.53 2.61 -2.55
C THR A 99 9.87 1.23 -2.55
N PRO A 100 10.01 0.42 -3.61
CA PRO A 100 9.53 -0.95 -3.60
C PRO A 100 10.06 -1.71 -2.37
N PRO A 101 9.22 -2.40 -1.59
CA PRO A 101 9.69 -3.22 -0.48
C PRO A 101 10.44 -4.47 -0.95
N VAL A 102 10.15 -4.91 -2.17
CA VAL A 102 10.79 -6.01 -2.87
C VAL A 102 11.05 -5.59 -4.30
N GLU A 103 12.19 -5.97 -4.86
CA GLU A 103 12.49 -5.82 -6.28
C GLU A 103 12.58 -7.20 -6.94
N TYR A 104 12.05 -7.32 -8.16
CA TYR A 104 11.97 -8.57 -8.92
C TYR A 104 12.81 -8.50 -10.20
N PRO A 105 14.13 -8.68 -10.12
CA PRO A 105 14.96 -8.77 -11.31
C PRO A 105 14.56 -10.00 -12.15
N ASP A 106 14.41 -9.82 -13.47
CA ASP A 106 13.92 -10.83 -14.44
C ASP A 106 14.57 -12.23 -14.38
N SER A 107 15.76 -12.35 -13.79
CA SER A 107 16.57 -13.57 -13.80
C SER A 107 17.16 -13.94 -12.45
N ALA A 108 16.70 -13.33 -11.35
CA ALA A 108 17.25 -13.58 -10.02
C ALA A 108 16.16 -13.64 -8.95
N SER A 109 16.55 -14.19 -7.79
CA SER A 109 15.68 -14.19 -6.61
C SER A 109 15.26 -12.77 -6.23
N PRO A 110 14.04 -12.59 -5.69
CA PRO A 110 13.60 -11.29 -5.22
C PRO A 110 14.58 -10.66 -4.23
N THR A 111 14.83 -9.36 -4.38
CA THR A 111 15.66 -8.60 -3.43
C THR A 111 14.75 -7.88 -2.44
N ILE A 112 14.76 -8.32 -1.19
CA ILE A 112 13.99 -7.67 -0.11
C ILE A 112 14.71 -6.38 0.30
N ARG A 113 14.10 -5.23 0.04
CA ARG A 113 14.61 -3.90 0.43
C ARG A 113 14.20 -3.53 1.85
N HIS A 114 12.99 -3.89 2.23
CA HIS A 114 12.43 -3.63 3.56
C HIS A 114 12.00 -4.95 4.19
N ALA A 115 12.51 -5.28 5.38
CA ALA A 115 12.20 -6.55 6.04
C ALA A 115 10.74 -6.62 6.52
N ASP A 116 10.17 -5.46 6.86
CA ASP A 116 8.81 -5.30 7.37
C ASP A 116 8.24 -3.91 7.01
N LEU A 117 6.95 -3.72 7.30
CA LEU A 117 6.25 -2.46 7.08
C LEU A 117 6.89 -1.28 7.82
N ALA A 118 7.36 -1.50 9.04
CA ALA A 118 7.93 -0.44 9.86
C ALA A 118 9.26 0.08 9.26
N ALA A 119 10.09 -0.81 8.71
CA ALA A 119 11.28 -0.45 7.96
C ALA A 119 10.94 0.38 6.71
N ALA A 120 9.92 -0.04 5.95
CA ALA A 120 9.46 0.70 4.77
C ALA A 120 8.97 2.12 5.13
N ILE A 121 8.15 2.24 6.19
CA ILE A 121 7.64 3.54 6.66
C ILE A 121 8.78 4.46 7.14
N ARG A 122 9.75 3.94 7.92
CA ARG A 122 10.91 4.74 8.37
C ARG A 122 11.74 5.24 7.19
N SER A 123 11.95 4.39 6.18
CA SER A 123 12.63 4.78 4.94
C SER A 123 11.85 5.87 4.21
N ALA A 124 10.52 5.72 4.06
CA ALA A 124 9.66 6.70 3.40
C ALA A 124 9.70 8.07 4.09
N ILE A 125 9.66 8.10 5.42
CA ILE A 125 9.80 9.37 6.18
C ILE A 125 11.14 10.04 5.94
N SER A 126 12.23 9.27 5.79
CA SER A 126 13.53 9.84 5.45
C SER A 126 13.54 10.46 4.05
N ILE A 127 12.87 9.83 3.08
CA ILE A 127 12.74 10.31 1.69
C ILE A 127 11.88 11.59 1.63
N MET A 128 10.76 11.62 2.37
CA MET A 128 9.78 12.71 2.34
C MET A 128 10.21 13.97 3.11
N ARG A 129 11.42 14.01 3.67
CA ARG A 129 11.94 15.26 4.25
C ARG A 129 12.11 16.32 3.14
N PRO A 130 12.09 17.62 3.47
CA PRO A 130 12.30 18.67 2.48
C PRO A 130 13.55 18.40 1.62
N PRO A 131 13.47 18.58 0.29
CA PRO A 131 12.43 19.32 -0.45
C PRO A 131 11.29 18.47 -1.05
N PHE A 132 10.98 17.28 -0.51
CA PHE A 132 9.92 16.43 -1.09
C PHE A 132 8.54 17.13 -1.10
N PRO A 133 7.85 17.23 -2.25
CA PRO A 133 6.55 17.88 -2.35
C PRO A 133 5.51 17.26 -1.42
N GLU A 134 4.82 18.09 -0.64
CA GLU A 134 3.80 17.66 0.32
C GLU A 134 4.31 16.69 1.41
N GLY A 135 5.63 16.52 1.54
CA GLY A 135 6.24 15.55 2.44
C GLY A 135 5.83 15.72 3.90
N GLU A 136 5.70 16.95 4.39
CA GLU A 136 5.21 17.23 5.76
C GLU A 136 3.80 16.69 6.01
N ARG A 137 2.88 16.87 5.05
CA ARG A 137 1.50 16.34 5.11
C ARG A 137 1.52 14.81 5.11
N MET A 138 2.31 14.21 4.23
CA MET A 138 2.40 12.77 4.08
C MET A 138 3.04 12.09 5.32
N ILE A 139 4.08 12.69 5.88
CA ILE A 139 4.70 12.25 7.14
C ILE A 139 3.70 12.36 8.29
N THR A 140 2.90 13.43 8.34
CA THR A 140 1.85 13.60 9.35
C THR A 140 0.81 12.49 9.27
N ASN A 141 0.36 12.14 8.06
CA ASN A 141 -0.57 11.04 7.84
C ASN A 141 0.00 9.70 8.34
N LEU A 142 1.27 9.41 8.05
CA LEU A 142 1.92 8.18 8.50
C LEU A 142 2.06 8.12 10.03
N ARG A 143 2.50 9.21 10.66
CA ARG A 143 2.63 9.28 12.13
C ARG A 143 1.29 9.08 12.84
N ALA A 144 0.21 9.62 12.28
CA ALA A 144 -1.13 9.48 12.85
C ALA A 144 -1.70 8.05 12.75
N ASN A 145 -1.32 7.29 11.70
CA ASN A 145 -1.93 5.98 11.40
C ASN A 145 -1.00 4.79 11.67
N TYR A 146 0.30 5.02 11.85
CA TYR A 146 1.31 4.00 12.12
C TYR A 146 2.26 4.45 13.25
N PRO A 147 1.74 4.78 14.46
CA PRO A 147 2.54 5.35 15.54
C PRO A 147 3.68 4.41 15.98
N ASP A 148 3.47 3.10 15.94
CA ASP A 148 4.49 2.12 16.34
C ASP A 148 5.65 1.99 15.34
N ALA A 149 5.41 2.34 14.07
CA ALA A 149 6.45 2.33 13.04
C ALA A 149 7.36 3.57 13.10
N VAL A 150 6.90 4.62 13.78
CA VAL A 150 7.49 5.96 13.79
C VAL A 150 7.43 6.52 15.22
N PRO A 151 8.33 6.12 16.12
CA PRO A 151 8.41 6.73 17.43
C PRO A 151 8.62 8.25 17.28
N ALA A 152 7.91 9.00 18.13
CA ALA A 152 7.81 10.47 18.09
C ALA A 152 9.17 11.19 18.08
#